data_AF-A0A7X9KGR2-F1
#
_entry.id   AF-A0A7X9KGR2-F1
#
_cell.length_a   1.000
_cell.length_b   1.000
_cell.length_c   1.000
_cell.angle_alpha   90.00
_cell.angle_beta   90.00
_cell.angle_gamma   90.00
#
_symmetry.space_group_name_H-M   'P 1'
#
loop_
_entity.id
_entity.type
_entity.pdbx_description
1 polymer ?
#
loop_
_entity_poly.entity_id
_entity_poly.type
_entity_poly.pdbx_seq_one_letter_code
_entity_poly.pdbx_strand_id
1 'polypeptide(L)'
;MSPTAAAHVVAAVVRRPRLWGAAARQWRRTTPRGWWRRRPFLPVPTGDYLHFRLVTQYGSADHRIEPADVLNYLAWCRHHDQAA
;
A
#
# COMPACT_ATOMS: atom_id res chain seq x y z
N MET A 1 -9.74 -3.90 5.12
CA MET A 1 -8.86 -4.96 4.56
C MET A 1 -8.78 -6.12 5.55
N SER A 2 -8.96 -7.36 5.09
CA SER A 2 -8.84 -8.55 5.94
C SER A 2 -7.38 -8.80 6.37
N PRO A 3 -7.09 -9.30 7.60
CA PRO A 3 -5.73 -9.61 8.05
C PRO A 3 -4.98 -10.56 7.12
N THR A 4 -5.66 -11.56 6.56
CA THR A 4 -5.07 -12.54 5.65
C THR A 4 -4.65 -11.91 4.32
N ALA A 5 -5.47 -11.01 3.78
CA ALA A 5 -5.14 -10.27 2.55
C ALA A 5 -3.90 -9.37 2.77
N ALA A 6 -3.83 -8.71 3.92
CA ALA A 6 -2.67 -7.91 4.31
C ALA A 6 -1.39 -8.77 4.39
N ALA A 7 -1.48 -9.95 5.00
CA ALA A 7 -0.36 -10.89 5.10
C ALA A 7 0.13 -11.36 3.73
N HIS A 8 -0.78 -11.65 2.79
CA HIS A 8 -0.40 -12.03 1.42
C HIS A 8 0.29 -10.89 0.67
N VAL A 9 -0.20 -9.66 0.81
CA VAL A 9 0.45 -8.46 0.24
C VAL A 9 1.84 -8.29 0.83
N VAL A 10 1.98 -8.34 2.15
CA VAL A 10 3.27 -8.20 2.84
C VAL A 10 4.24 -9.29 2.38
N ALA A 11 3.82 -10.55 2.36
CA ALA A 11 4.66 -11.66 1.90
C ALA A 11 5.09 -11.49 0.44
N ALA A 12 4.20 -11.03 -0.43
CA ALA A 12 4.50 -10.77 -1.84
C ALA A 12 5.55 -9.65 -2.02
N VAL A 13 5.45 -8.57 -1.24
CA VAL A 13 6.41 -7.45 -1.28
C VAL A 13 7.76 -7.83 -0.68
N VAL A 14 7.77 -8.54 0.47
CA VAL A 14 9.01 -8.99 1.13
C VAL A 14 9.84 -9.88 0.20
N ARG A 15 9.19 -10.75 -0.60
CA ARG A 15 9.87 -11.61 -1.60
C ARG A 15 10.44 -10.86 -2.81
N ARG A 16 10.27 -9.54 -2.92
CA ARG A 16 10.69 -8.72 -4.07
C ARG A 16 11.58 -7.55 -3.61
N PRO A 17 12.87 -7.78 -3.29
CA PRO A 17 13.76 -6.74 -2.72
C PRO A 17 13.88 -5.49 -3.58
N ARG A 18 13.83 -5.66 -4.91
CA ARG A 18 13.81 -4.57 -5.88
C ARG A 18 12.65 -3.58 -5.73
N LEU A 19 11.60 -3.90 -4.97
CA LEU A 19 10.44 -3.02 -4.73
C LEU A 19 10.48 -2.34 -3.36
N TRP A 20 11.39 -2.72 -2.47
CA TRP A 20 11.39 -2.24 -1.08
C TRP A 20 11.54 -0.72 -0.96
N GLY A 21 12.39 -0.11 -1.78
CA GLY A 21 12.54 1.35 -1.79
C GLY A 21 11.24 2.08 -2.14
N ALA A 22 10.55 1.62 -3.19
CA ALA A 22 9.25 2.18 -3.60
C ALA A 22 8.18 1.90 -2.53
N ALA A 23 8.15 0.69 -1.96
CA ALA A 23 7.24 0.33 -0.88
C ALA A 23 7.42 1.23 0.35
N ALA A 24 8.65 1.46 0.79
CA ALA A 24 8.96 2.32 1.93
C ALA A 24 8.56 3.77 1.66
N ARG A 25 8.80 4.29 0.45
CA ARG A 25 8.38 5.65 0.07
C ARG A 25 6.87 5.79 0.05
N GLN A 26 6.16 4.86 -0.57
CA GLN A 26 4.70 4.90 -0.61
C GLN A 26 4.12 4.76 0.80
N TRP A 27 4.60 3.80 1.60
CA TRP A 27 4.20 3.66 3.00
C TRP A 27 4.38 4.96 3.78
N ARG A 28 5.51 5.66 3.65
CA ARG A 28 5.73 6.96 4.30
C ARG A 28 4.78 8.07 3.82
N ARG A 29 4.35 8.04 2.56
CA ARG A 29 3.43 9.03 1.98
C ARG A 29 1.98 8.79 2.40
N THR A 30 1.60 7.53 2.57
CA THR A 30 0.20 7.13 2.83
C THR A 30 -0.11 6.91 4.30
N THR A 31 0.91 6.64 5.12
CA THR A 31 0.75 6.49 6.56
C THR A 31 0.75 7.86 7.23
N PRO A 32 -0.26 8.18 8.07
CA PRO A 32 -0.32 9.45 8.80
C PRO A 32 0.92 9.71 9.64
N ARG A 33 1.35 10.98 9.70
CA ARG A 33 2.34 11.41 10.70
C ARG A 33 1.74 11.24 12.10
N GLY A 34 2.55 10.75 13.04
CA GLY A 34 2.09 10.57 14.42
C GLY A 34 1.11 9.42 14.63
N TRP A 35 1.09 8.41 13.76
CA TRP A 35 0.30 7.19 13.93
C TRP A 35 0.51 6.55 15.33
N TRP A 36 1.70 6.68 15.91
CA TRP A 36 2.04 6.19 17.25
C TRP A 36 1.36 6.95 18.39
N ARG A 37 0.73 8.10 18.12
CA ARG A 37 0.05 8.93 19.13
C ARG A 37 -1.43 8.57 19.28
N ARG A 38 -2.01 7.80 18.36
CA ARG A 38 -3.44 7.45 18.35
C ARG A 38 -3.62 5.94 18.16
N ARG A 39 -4.46 5.31 18.99
CA ARG A 39 -4.86 3.90 18.80
C ARG A 39 -5.43 3.70 17.38
N PRO A 40 -5.11 2.59 16.68
CA PRO A 40 -4.47 1.38 17.19
C PRO A 40 -2.93 1.41 17.22
N PHE A 41 -2.29 2.58 17.05
CA PHE A 41 -0.83 2.73 17.04
C PHE A 41 -0.15 1.86 15.98
N LEU A 42 -0.81 1.66 14.85
CA LEU A 42 -0.25 0.91 13.73
C LEU A 42 0.11 1.86 12.60
N PRO A 43 1.28 1.66 11.96
CA PRO A 43 1.67 2.46 10.82
C PRO A 43 1.01 1.94 9.55
N VAL A 44 -0.32 2.07 9.47
CA VAL A 44 -1.10 1.66 8.30
C VAL A 44 -1.66 2.88 7.58
N PRO A 45 -1.84 2.79 6.26
CA PRO A 45 -2.59 3.80 5.51
C PRO A 45 -3.99 4.00 6.10
N THR A 46 -4.53 5.21 5.99
CA THR A 46 -5.88 5.50 6.48
C THR A 46 -6.95 4.74 5.70
N GLY A 47 -8.10 4.51 6.35
CA GLY A 47 -9.29 3.98 5.68
C GLY A 47 -9.70 4.84 4.49
N ASP A 48 -9.67 6.16 4.65
CA ASP A 48 -10.02 7.11 3.58
C ASP A 48 -9.10 7.00 2.36
N TYR A 49 -7.79 6.82 2.60
CA TYR A 49 -6.84 6.59 1.50
C TYR A 49 -7.16 5.29 0.76
N LEU A 50 -7.42 4.19 1.49
CA LEU A 50 -7.76 2.91 0.88
C LEU A 50 -9.08 2.99 0.11
N HIS A 51 -10.10 3.65 0.67
CA HIS A 51 -11.38 3.88 0.00
C HIS A 51 -11.19 4.63 -1.31
N PHE A 52 -10.48 5.76 -1.26
CA PHE A 52 -10.14 6.53 -2.45
C PHE A 52 -9.42 5.68 -3.51
N ARG A 53 -8.42 4.89 -3.11
CA ARG A 53 -7.67 4.03 -4.04
C ARG A 53 -8.54 2.98 -4.69
N LEU A 54 -9.40 2.31 -3.92
CA LEU A 54 -10.28 1.26 -4.43
C LEU A 54 -11.32 1.82 -5.41
N VAL A 55 -11.98 2.93 -5.05
CA VAL A 55 -12.95 3.59 -5.93
C VAL A 55 -12.27 4.10 -7.22
N THR A 56 -11.08 4.69 -7.13
CA THR A 56 -10.39 5.23 -8.31
C THR A 56 -9.93 4.12 -9.26
N GLN A 57 -9.41 3.01 -8.73
CA GLN A 57 -8.84 1.94 -9.55
C GLN A 57 -9.91 0.99 -10.08
N TYR A 58 -10.92 0.67 -9.28
CA TYR A 58 -11.89 -0.40 -9.59
C TYR A 58 -13.34 0.10 -9.71
N GLY A 59 -13.60 1.39 -9.48
CA GLY A 59 -14.95 1.95 -9.46
C GLY A 59 -15.78 1.56 -8.23
N SER A 60 -15.22 0.81 -7.29
CA SER A 60 -15.91 0.32 -6.09
C SER A 60 -14.97 0.21 -4.90
N ALA A 61 -15.45 0.61 -3.72
CA ALA A 61 -14.74 0.46 -2.45
C ALA A 61 -14.76 -0.98 -1.91
N ASP A 62 -15.63 -1.83 -2.43
CA ASP A 62 -15.80 -3.23 -1.99
C ASP A 62 -14.88 -4.21 -2.72
N HIS A 63 -14.12 -3.71 -3.71
CA HIS A 63 -13.15 -4.53 -4.42
C HIS A 63 -12.05 -5.04 -3.47
N ARG A 64 -11.68 -6.32 -3.62
CA ARG A 64 -10.66 -6.95 -2.79
C ARG A 64 -9.27 -6.50 -3.24
N ILE A 65 -8.40 -6.20 -2.29
CA ILE A 65 -7.00 -5.88 -2.58
C ILE A 65 -6.26 -7.17 -2.93
N GLU A 66 -5.84 -7.29 -4.18
CA GLU A 66 -5.03 -8.41 -4.66
C GLU A 66 -3.52 -8.10 -4.58
N PRO A 67 -2.67 -9.04 -4.12
CA PRO A 67 -1.22 -8.82 -4.05
C PRO A 67 -0.60 -8.43 -5.40
N ALA A 68 -1.11 -8.96 -6.50
CA ALA A 68 -0.62 -8.65 -7.85
C ALA A 68 -0.76 -7.17 -8.18
N ASP A 69 -1.88 -6.55 -7.82
CA ASP A 69 -2.13 -5.13 -8.09
C ASP A 69 -1.22 -4.22 -7.26
N VAL A 70 -0.96 -4.60 -6.00
CA VAL A 70 0.00 -3.89 -5.16
C VAL A 70 1.41 -3.97 -5.74
N LEU A 71 1.83 -5.15 -6.21
CA LEU A 71 3.14 -5.34 -6.85
C LEU A 71 3.26 -4.52 -8.14
N ASN A 72 2.22 -4.50 -8.97
CA ASN A 72 2.17 -3.72 -10.21
C ASN A 72 2.25 -2.22 -9.91
N TYR A 73 1.50 -1.74 -8.91
CA TYR A 73 1.57 -0.35 -8.47
C TYR A 73 2.96 0.05 -7.96
N LEU A 74 3.59 -0.78 -7.13
CA LEU A 74 4.94 -0.51 -6.63
C LEU A 74 6.00 -0.53 -7.74
N ALA A 75 5.84 -1.43 -8.73
CA ALA A 75 6.71 -1.47 -9.90
C ALA A 75 6.58 -0.20 -10.74
N TRP A 76 5.34 0.28 -10.92
CA TRP A 76 5.05 1.55 -11.58
C TRP A 76 5.67 2.73 -10.81
N CYS A 77 5.43 2.84 -9.49
CA CYS A 77 6.04 3.89 -8.68
C CYS A 77 7.57 3.90 -8.77
N ARG A 78 8.20 2.73 -8.71
CA ARG A 78 9.66 2.63 -8.84
C ARG A 78 10.14 3.14 -10.19
N HIS A 79 9.46 2.75 -11.28
CA HIS A 79 9.82 3.20 -12.62
C HIS A 79 9.75 4.73 -12.74
N HIS A 80 8.70 5.35 -12.21
CA HIS A 80 8.54 6.80 -12.22
C HIS A 80 9.49 7.53 -11.27
N ASP A 81 9.80 6.96 -10.10
CA ASP A 81 10.79 7.51 -9.18
C ASP A 81 12.22 7.49 -9.75
N GLN A 82 12.51 6.63 -10.74
CA GLN A 82 13.80 6.57 -11.43
C GLN A 82 13.90 7.57 -12.59
N ALA A 83 12.76 8.07 -13.07
CA ALA A 83 12.67 9.01 -14.18
C ALA A 83 12.59 10.48 -13.71
N ALA A 84 12.52 10.71 -12.40
CA ALA A 84 12.43 12.02 -11.75
C ALA A 84 13.75 12.37 -11.05
#